data_AF-A0A368X5G4-F1
#
_entry.id   AF-A0A368X5G4-F1
#
_cell.length_a   1.000
_cell.length_b   1.000
_cell.length_c   1.000
_cell.angle_alpha   90.00
_cell.angle_beta   90.00
_cell.angle_gamma   90.00
#
_symmetry.space_group_name_H-M   'P 1'
#
loop_
_entity.id
_entity.type
_entity.pdbx_description
1 polymer ?
#
loop_
_entity_poly.entity_id
_entity_poly.type
_entity_poly.pdbx_seq_one_letter_code
_entity_poly.pdbx_strand_id
1 'polypeptide(L)'
;MAGVGNAAVRGLAARDSALIRVDAVWLAVEPLDMRSGTESALARVVRVFGGAHPHTAYLFANRRANRMKVLVHDGVGVWLAARRLNKGRFAWPCDVTGTLQLTHQQLDALVLGLPWQLMGEAGVIRLL
;
A
#
# COMPACT_ATOMS: atom_id res chain seq x y z
N MET A 1 46.00 -14.57 -15.57
CA MET A 1 45.26 -13.30 -15.48
C MET A 1 43.79 -13.65 -15.38
N ALA A 2 43.25 -13.56 -14.17
CA ALA A 2 41.97 -14.13 -13.77
C ALA A 2 40.77 -13.38 -14.39
N GLY A 3 39.76 -14.15 -14.77
CA GLY A 3 38.49 -13.67 -15.29
C GLY A 3 37.72 -12.88 -14.23
N VAL A 4 37.59 -11.59 -14.46
CA VAL A 4 36.73 -10.68 -13.71
C VAL A 4 35.80 -10.05 -14.74
N GLY A 5 34.55 -10.52 -14.83
CA GLY A 5 33.62 -9.87 -15.75
C GLY A 5 32.34 -10.61 -16.10
N ASN A 6 31.83 -11.54 -15.28
CA ASN A 6 30.49 -12.10 -15.55
C ASN A 6 29.70 -12.58 -14.32
N ALA A 7 30.25 -12.45 -13.10
CA ALA A 7 29.56 -12.87 -11.88
C ALA A 7 28.61 -11.80 -11.32
N ALA A 8 28.96 -10.51 -11.45
CA ALA A 8 28.16 -9.41 -10.89
C ALA A 8 26.83 -9.19 -11.63
N VAL A 9 26.76 -9.49 -12.92
CA VAL A 9 25.54 -9.35 -13.75
C VAL A 9 24.59 -10.55 -13.64
N ARG A 10 25.07 -11.71 -13.16
CA ARG A 10 24.24 -12.91 -13.00
C ARG A 10 23.43 -12.94 -11.69
N GLY A 11 23.73 -12.05 -10.74
CA GLY A 11 23.00 -11.94 -9.47
C GLY A 11 21.73 -11.08 -9.51
N LEU A 12 21.50 -10.34 -10.60
CA LEU A 12 20.33 -9.45 -10.74
C LEU A 12 19.12 -10.15 -11.41
N ALA A 13 19.32 -11.35 -11.96
CA ALA A 13 18.36 -12.05 -12.81
C ALA A 13 17.41 -13.02 -12.06
N ALA A 14 17.40 -13.01 -10.72
CA ALA A 14 16.51 -13.87 -9.92
C ALA A 14 15.84 -13.13 -8.75
N ARG A 15 15.72 -11.81 -8.86
CA ARG A 15 14.78 -11.03 -8.05
C ARG A 15 13.61 -10.76 -8.95
N ASP A 16 12.41 -11.22 -8.60
CA ASP A 16 11.18 -10.58 -9.05
C ASP A 16 11.31 -9.10 -8.68
N SER A 17 11.83 -8.31 -9.61
CA SER A 17 12.13 -6.91 -9.39
C SER A 17 10.79 -6.20 -9.46
N ALA A 18 10.12 -6.11 -8.30
CA ALA A 18 8.92 -5.32 -8.18
C ALA A 18 9.21 -3.90 -8.68
N LEU A 19 8.34 -3.40 -9.57
CA LEU A 19 8.47 -2.07 -10.17
C LEU A 19 8.62 -0.97 -9.11
N ILE A 20 7.95 -1.12 -7.96
CA ILE A 20 8.05 -0.23 -6.79
C ILE A 20 8.18 -1.12 -5.54
N ARG A 21 9.24 -0.92 -4.75
CA ARG A 21 9.43 -1.62 -3.47
C ARG A 21 8.53 -1.04 -2.39
N VAL A 22 7.81 -1.91 -1.70
CA VAL A 22 6.99 -1.59 -0.53
C VAL A 22 7.35 -2.59 0.57
N ASP A 23 7.79 -2.09 1.72
CA ASP A 23 8.14 -2.87 2.91
C ASP A 23 7.09 -2.70 4.03
N ALA A 24 6.37 -1.57 4.03
CA ALA A 24 5.33 -1.26 5.01
C ALA A 24 4.09 -0.66 4.35
N VAL A 25 2.93 -0.98 4.90
CA VAL A 25 1.63 -0.55 4.37
C VAL A 25 0.79 0.01 5.50
N TRP A 26 0.30 1.23 5.31
CA TRP A 26 -0.54 1.94 6.26
C TRP A 26 -1.80 2.45 5.57
N LEU A 27 -2.91 2.43 6.29
CA LEU A 27 -4.21 2.90 5.81
C LEU A 27 -4.75 3.95 6.78
N ALA A 28 -5.24 5.06 6.24
CA ALA A 28 -6.01 6.03 7.00
C ALA A 28 -7.51 5.76 6.80
N VAL A 29 -8.25 5.64 7.90
CA VAL A 29 -9.69 5.34 7.82
C VAL A 29 -10.47 6.54 7.31
N GLU A 30 -10.08 7.76 7.70
CA GLU A 30 -10.76 8.98 7.28
C GLU A 30 -10.59 9.22 5.76
N PRO A 31 -11.66 9.68 5.09
CA PRO A 31 -11.68 9.78 3.64
C PRO A 31 -10.77 10.89 3.11
N LEU A 32 -10.17 10.64 1.94
CA LEU A 32 -9.44 11.63 1.15
C LEU A 32 -10.32 12.17 0.02
N ASP A 33 -10.21 13.47 -0.30
CA ASP A 33 -10.78 14.01 -1.54
C ASP A 33 -10.00 13.44 -2.73
N MET A 34 -10.70 12.78 -3.65
CA MET A 34 -10.06 12.15 -4.82
C MET A 34 -9.49 13.16 -5.82
N ARG A 35 -9.79 14.46 -5.66
CA ARG A 35 -9.15 15.56 -6.40
C ARG A 35 -7.76 15.90 -5.90
N SER A 36 -7.37 15.46 -4.69
CA SER A 36 -6.04 15.73 -4.11
C SER A 36 -4.92 15.14 -4.97
N GLY A 37 -4.05 15.97 -5.54
CA GLY A 37 -2.84 15.54 -6.25
C GLY A 37 -1.75 15.00 -5.30
N THR A 38 -0.56 14.75 -5.83
CA THR A 38 0.58 14.19 -5.08
C THR A 38 0.91 15.01 -3.84
N GLU A 39 1.09 16.32 -3.98
CA GLU A 39 1.44 17.21 -2.86
C GLU A 39 0.36 17.25 -1.76
N SER A 40 -0.91 17.32 -2.15
CA SER A 40 -2.01 17.29 -1.19
C SER A 40 -2.13 15.95 -0.46
N ALA A 41 -1.87 14.84 -1.16
CA ALA A 41 -1.83 13.51 -0.57
C ALA A 41 -0.62 13.36 0.36
N LEU A 42 0.55 13.88 -0.01
CA LEU A 42 1.74 13.89 0.83
C LEU A 42 1.54 14.71 2.10
N ALA A 43 0.95 15.90 1.97
CA ALA A 43 0.58 16.72 3.13
C ALA A 43 -0.42 16.00 4.05
N ARG A 44 -1.35 15.22 3.48
CA ARG A 44 -2.23 14.35 4.28
C ARG A 44 -1.44 13.24 4.98
N VAL A 45 -0.46 12.62 4.31
CA VAL A 45 0.42 11.61 4.93
C VAL A 45 1.16 12.19 6.12
N VAL A 46 1.83 13.33 5.97
CA VAL A 46 2.55 13.99 7.06
C VAL A 46 1.61 14.31 8.23
N ARG A 47 0.41 14.82 7.95
CA ARG A 47 -0.57 15.16 9.00
C ARG A 47 -1.06 13.93 9.78
N VAL A 48 -1.26 12.80 9.11
CA VAL A 48 -1.90 11.61 9.70
C VAL A 48 -0.88 10.65 10.29
N PHE A 49 0.26 10.46 9.64
CA PHE A 49 1.28 9.46 9.98
C PHE A 49 2.58 10.07 10.52
N GLY A 50 2.66 11.40 10.64
CA GLY A 50 3.87 12.11 11.09
C GLY A 50 4.97 12.25 10.04
N GLY A 51 4.93 11.46 8.97
CA GLY A 51 5.91 11.51 7.88
C GLY A 51 5.68 10.44 6.83
N ALA A 52 6.26 10.65 5.65
CA ALA A 52 6.36 9.64 4.60
C ALA A 52 7.73 8.94 4.73
N HIS A 53 7.72 7.64 5.06
CA HIS A 53 8.94 6.86 5.26
C HIS A 53 9.33 6.11 3.98
N PRO A 54 10.64 5.87 3.74
CA PRO A 54 11.11 5.03 2.64
C PRO A 54 10.39 3.68 2.54
N HIS A 55 10.16 3.24 1.31
CA HIS A 55 9.50 1.98 0.95
C HIS A 55 8.14 1.77 1.65
N THR A 56 7.38 2.84 1.89
CA THR A 56 6.11 2.77 2.61
C THR A 56 4.95 3.22 1.73
N ALA A 57 3.86 2.43 1.74
CA ALA A 57 2.62 2.73 1.05
C ALA A 57 1.56 3.25 2.03
N TYR A 58 0.91 4.35 1.67
CA TYR A 58 -0.15 5.00 2.45
C TYR A 58 -1.45 5.03 1.65
N LEU A 59 -2.45 4.32 2.16
CA LEU A 59 -3.71 4.07 1.50
C LEU A 59 -4.80 5.00 2.03
N PHE A 60 -5.57 5.54 1.10
CA PHE A 60 -6.72 6.38 1.37
C PHE A 60 -7.88 5.98 0.47
N ALA A 61 -9.10 5.98 0.99
CA ALA A 61 -10.30 5.85 0.17
C ALA A 61 -11.11 7.15 0.16
N ASN A 62 -12.01 7.26 -0.81
CA ASN A 62 -13.06 8.27 -0.73
C ASN A 62 -14.19 7.83 0.23
N ARG A 63 -15.08 8.76 0.61
CA ARG A 63 -16.25 8.47 1.47
C ARG A 63 -17.10 7.28 1.01
N ARG A 64 -17.13 7.01 -0.29
CA ARG A 64 -17.94 5.94 -0.89
C ARG A 64 -17.18 4.61 -1.00
N ALA A 65 -15.92 4.58 -0.57
CA ALA A 65 -14.99 3.46 -0.70
C ALA A 65 -14.93 2.83 -2.11
N ASN A 66 -15.22 3.59 -3.18
CA ASN A 66 -15.19 3.07 -4.55
C ASN A 66 -14.00 3.58 -5.37
N ARG A 67 -13.17 4.43 -4.75
CA ARG A 67 -11.89 4.90 -5.27
C ARG A 67 -10.89 4.92 -4.13
N MET A 68 -9.69 4.48 -4.43
CA MET A 68 -8.55 4.47 -3.52
C MET A 68 -7.40 5.26 -4.15
N LYS A 69 -6.65 5.97 -3.32
CA LYS A 69 -5.33 6.49 -3.66
C LYS A 69 -4.29 5.82 -2.78
N VAL A 70 -3.14 5.54 -3.36
CA VAL A 70 -1.98 4.96 -2.67
C VAL A 70 -0.80 5.87 -2.94
N LEU A 71 -0.33 6.55 -1.90
CA LEU A 71 0.93 7.28 -1.96
C LEU A 71 2.04 6.34 -1.53
N VAL A 72 3.05 6.15 -2.38
CA VAL A 72 4.21 5.31 -2.05
C VAL A 72 5.46 6.16 -2.08
N HIS A 73 6.21 6.18 -0.98
CA HIS A 73 7.58 6.69 -1.00
C HIS A 73 8.50 5.53 -1.36
N ASP A 74 9.16 5.57 -2.51
CA ASP A 74 9.95 4.45 -3.04
C ASP A 74 11.39 4.37 -2.51
N GLY A 75 11.79 5.36 -1.70
CA GLY A 75 13.12 5.52 -1.12
C GLY A 75 13.87 6.73 -1.67
N VAL A 76 13.47 7.22 -2.85
CA VAL A 76 14.07 8.38 -3.52
C VAL A 76 13.03 9.46 -3.81
N GLY A 77 11.81 9.07 -4.15
CA GLY A 77 10.70 9.96 -4.45
C GLY A 77 9.35 9.37 -4.07
N VAL A 78 8.29 10.02 -4.54
CA VAL A 78 6.91 9.65 -4.24
C VAL A 78 6.12 9.34 -5.51
N TRP A 79 5.33 8.27 -5.43
CA TRP A 79 4.36 7.86 -6.43
C TRP A 79 2.96 8.07 -5.86
N LEU A 80 2.02 8.48 -6.70
CA LEU A 80 0.60 8.50 -6.34
C LEU A 80 -0.19 7.65 -7.32
N ALA A 81 -0.55 6.45 -6.90
CA ALA A 81 -1.42 5.57 -7.68
C ALA A 81 -2.90 5.85 -7.35
N ALA A 82 -3.74 5.81 -8.36
CA ALA A 82 -5.20 5.85 -8.21
C ALA A 82 -5.79 4.52 -8.65
N ARG A 83 -6.66 3.94 -7.83
CA ARG A 83 -7.36 2.68 -8.13
C ARG A 83 -8.87 2.85 -8.00
N ARG A 84 -9.60 2.35 -8.99
CA ARG A 84 -11.06 2.28 -9.00
C ARG A 84 -11.47 0.88 -9.42
N LEU A 85 -12.41 0.28 -8.71
CA LEU A 85 -13.03 -0.97 -9.12
C LEU A 85 -14.05 -0.71 -10.23
N ASN A 86 -14.14 -1.61 -11.20
CA ASN A 86 -15.15 -1.55 -12.26
C ASN A 86 -16.58 -1.62 -11.69
N LYS A 87 -16.76 -2.42 -10.63
CA LYS A 87 -18.00 -2.56 -9.88
C LYS A 87 -17.69 -2.70 -8.39
N GLY A 88 -18.62 -2.27 -7.53
CA GLY A 88 -18.52 -2.45 -6.08
C GLY A 88 -17.70 -1.38 -5.37
N ARG A 89 -17.23 -1.74 -4.18
CA ARG A 89 -16.50 -0.89 -3.24
C ARG A 89 -15.39 -1.71 -2.60
N PHE A 90 -14.31 -1.07 -2.19
CA PHE A 90 -13.31 -1.66 -1.33
C PHE A 90 -13.93 -1.97 0.04
N ALA A 91 -13.51 -3.07 0.65
CA ALA A 91 -13.85 -3.41 2.03
C ALA A 91 -13.12 -2.47 3.01
N TRP A 92 -13.53 -1.21 3.05
CA TRP A 92 -12.90 -0.18 3.87
C TRP A 92 -13.43 -0.24 5.32
N PRO A 93 -12.59 -0.06 6.34
CA PRO A 93 -13.05 0.00 7.73
C PRO A 93 -14.04 1.16 7.94
N CYS A 94 -15.14 0.90 8.65
CA CYS A 94 -16.17 1.89 8.99
C CYS A 94 -16.35 2.11 10.50
N ASP A 95 -16.04 1.10 11.32
CA ASP A 95 -16.33 1.11 12.76
C ASP A 95 -15.10 1.44 13.63
N VAL A 96 -13.99 1.82 13.00
CA VAL A 96 -12.74 2.21 13.65
C VAL A 96 -12.31 3.58 13.15
N THR A 97 -11.54 4.31 13.96
CA THR A 97 -10.99 5.62 13.60
C THR A 97 -9.46 5.57 13.58
N GLY A 98 -8.84 6.54 12.90
CA GLY A 98 -7.38 6.64 12.83
C GLY A 98 -6.74 5.80 11.73
N THR A 99 -5.70 5.05 12.08
CA THR A 99 -4.83 4.38 11.10
C THR A 99 -4.66 2.89 11.40
N LEU A 100 -4.46 2.09 10.36
CA LEU A 100 -4.22 0.66 10.44
C LEU A 100 -2.96 0.29 9.67
N GLN A 101 -2.13 -0.56 10.25
CA GLN A 101 -1.06 -1.22 9.52
C GLN A 101 -1.62 -2.48 8.84
N LEU A 102 -1.26 -2.67 7.58
CA LEU A 102 -1.67 -3.84 6.79
C LEU A 102 -0.47 -4.74 6.53
N THR A 103 -0.73 -6.04 6.44
CA THR A 103 0.22 -6.99 5.85
C THR A 103 0.17 -6.90 4.32
N HIS A 104 1.20 -7.42 3.64
CA HIS A 104 1.19 -7.54 2.18
C HIS A 104 0.00 -8.34 1.66
N GLN A 105 -0.34 -9.46 2.30
CA GLN A 105 -1.49 -10.27 1.92
C GLN A 105 -2.81 -9.50 2.04
N GLN A 106 -2.95 -8.67 3.08
CA GLN A 106 -4.11 -7.80 3.24
C GLN A 106 -4.16 -6.72 2.16
N LEU A 107 -3.01 -6.13 1.81
CA LEU A 107 -2.91 -5.18 0.68
C LEU A 107 -3.34 -5.84 -0.63
N ASP A 108 -2.85 -7.03 -0.94
CA ASP A 108 -3.16 -7.75 -2.18
C ASP A 108 -4.66 -8.03 -2.29
N ALA A 109 -5.27 -8.54 -1.21
CA ALA A 109 -6.72 -8.75 -1.14
C ALA A 109 -7.50 -7.44 -1.32
N LEU A 110 -7.10 -6.38 -0.63
CA LEU A 110 -7.74 -5.05 -0.72
C LEU A 110 -7.64 -4.46 -2.13
N VAL A 111 -6.47 -4.57 -2.77
CA VAL A 111 -6.27 -4.14 -4.17
C VAL A 111 -7.22 -4.90 -5.08
N LEU A 112 -7.42 -6.20 -4.90
CA LEU A 112 -8.39 -6.98 -5.66
C LEU A 112 -9.86 -6.66 -5.32
N GLY A 113 -10.12 -5.88 -4.27
CA GLY A 113 -11.47 -5.55 -3.79
C GLY A 113 -12.08 -6.62 -2.89
N LEU A 114 -11.27 -7.56 -2.40
CA LEU A 114 -11.68 -8.64 -1.51
C LEU A 114 -11.70 -8.16 -0.04
N PRO A 115 -12.48 -8.82 0.85
CA PRO A 115 -12.47 -8.54 2.28
C PRO A 115 -11.11 -8.93 2.89
N TRP A 116 -10.24 -7.94 3.07
CA TRP A 116 -8.87 -8.13 3.52
C TRP A 116 -8.76 -8.40 5.04
N GLN A 117 -9.76 -7.99 5.82
CA GLN A 117 -9.75 -8.08 7.28
C GLN A 117 -9.59 -9.51 7.80
N LEU A 118 -9.94 -10.50 6.97
CA LEU A 118 -9.85 -11.93 7.29
C LEU A 118 -8.52 -12.56 6.84
N MET A 119 -7.60 -11.78 6.26
CA MET A 119 -6.32 -12.31 5.77
C MET A 119 -5.27 -12.31 6.89
N GLY A 120 -4.40 -13.33 6.88
CA GLY A 120 -3.34 -13.53 7.87
C GLY A 120 -3.88 -14.12 9.19
N GLU A 121 -3.25 -13.77 10.31
CA GLU A 121 -3.62 -14.24 11.66
C GLU A 121 -5.08 -13.99 12.03
N ALA A 122 -5.71 -12.95 11.46
CA ALA A 122 -7.11 -12.62 11.69
C ALA A 122 -8.09 -13.65 11.11
N GLY A 123 -7.64 -14.50 10.18
CA GLY A 123 -8.43 -15.59 9.60
C GLY A 123 -8.27 -16.94 10.31
N VAL A 124 -7.46 -17.02 11.38
CA VAL A 124 -7.18 -18.28 12.08
C VAL A 124 -8.42 -18.72 12.86
N ILE A 125 -8.98 -19.87 12.48
CA ILE A 125 -10.06 -20.52 13.25
C ILE A 125 -9.43 -21.21 14.46
N ARG A 126 -9.73 -20.74 15.66
CA ARG A 126 -9.31 -21.38 16.91
C ARG A 126 -10.53 -22.08 17.53
N LEU A 127 -10.35 -23.34 17.89
CA LEU A 127 -11.29 -24.05 18.75
C LEU A 127 -11.03 -23.58 20.19
N LEU A 128 -12.09 -23.16 20.89
CA LEU A 128 -12.06 -22.83 22.31
C LEU A 128 -11.87 -24.10 23.16
#